data_AF-A0AAV4VGP1-F1
#
_entry.id   AF-A0AAV4VGP1-F1
#
_cell.length_a   1.000
_cell.length_b   1.000
_cell.length_c   1.000
_cell.angle_alpha   90.00
_cell.angle_beta   90.00
_cell.angle_gamma   90.00
#
_symmetry.space_group_name_H-M   'P 1'
#
loop_
_entity.id
_entity.type
_entity.pdbx_description
1 polymer ?
#
loop_
_entity_poly.entity_id
_entity_poly.type
_entity_poly.pdbx_seq_one_letter_code
_entity_poly.pdbx_strand_id
1 'polypeptide(L)'
;MSCKRKSFVQNEVDCKKVRLAEEKKPHIPDHMFDLGDGVFIMVNTFLKQTRVHIPVCTIDENGELQPTKARVSLKPDVYYAFHNKLCAFMGCEDPDAFIVVKKNVCIFNQNENCISIQRLFERKDMTFSFLPVKVVLNK
;
A
#
# COMPACT_ATOMS: atom_id res chain seq x y z
N MET A 1 27.56 7.88 -54.09
CA MET A 1 27.95 6.46 -53.99
C MET A 1 28.26 6.13 -52.53
N SER A 2 27.46 5.20 -51.98
CA SER A 2 27.69 4.30 -50.83
C SER A 2 28.31 4.86 -49.55
N CYS A 3 27.45 5.26 -48.60
CA CYS A 3 27.80 5.30 -47.18
C CYS A 3 27.55 3.89 -46.61
N LYS A 4 28.63 3.17 -46.30
CA LYS A 4 28.62 1.77 -45.84
C LYS A 4 28.01 1.66 -44.44
N ARG A 5 26.96 0.85 -44.32
CA ARG A 5 26.37 0.38 -43.04
C ARG A 5 27.45 -0.27 -42.18
N LYS A 6 27.71 0.26 -40.99
CA LYS A 6 28.40 -0.47 -39.91
C LYS A 6 27.35 -1.31 -39.18
N SER A 7 27.49 -2.62 -39.31
CA SER A 7 26.73 -3.63 -38.56
C SER A 7 27.04 -3.50 -37.07
N PHE A 8 25.99 -3.33 -36.26
CA PHE A 8 26.05 -3.46 -34.82
C PHE A 8 26.34 -4.94 -34.49
N VAL A 9 27.46 -5.19 -33.83
CA VAL A 9 27.79 -6.49 -33.26
C VAL A 9 26.91 -6.68 -32.03
N GLN A 10 26.01 -7.65 -32.11
CA GLN A 10 25.17 -8.07 -31.00
C GLN A 10 26.04 -8.91 -30.07
N ASN A 11 26.57 -8.28 -29.02
CA ASN A 11 27.23 -9.01 -27.95
C ASN A 11 26.16 -9.74 -27.15
N GLU A 12 26.08 -11.05 -27.36
CA GLU A 12 25.43 -12.02 -26.50
C GLU A 12 26.01 -11.87 -25.08
N VAL A 13 25.27 -11.22 -24.19
CA VAL A 13 25.55 -11.28 -22.76
C VAL A 13 24.98 -12.61 -22.28
N ASP A 14 25.90 -13.54 -22.07
CA ASP A 14 25.70 -14.85 -21.46
C ASP A 14 25.13 -14.66 -20.03
N CYS A 15 23.79 -14.62 -19.95
CA CYS A 15 23.05 -14.58 -18.69
C CYS A 15 23.20 -15.95 -18.00
N LYS A 16 24.32 -16.12 -17.31
CA LYS A 16 24.49 -17.15 -16.30
C LYS A 16 23.31 -17.05 -15.33
N LYS A 17 22.50 -18.09 -15.37
CA LYS A 17 21.31 -18.37 -14.57
C LYS A 17 21.64 -18.20 -13.09
N VAL A 18 21.46 -17.00 -12.55
CA VAL A 18 21.37 -16.80 -11.10
C VAL A 18 20.12 -17.54 -10.68
N ARG A 19 20.31 -18.66 -9.98
CA ARG A 19 19.23 -19.37 -9.30
C ARG A 19 18.70 -18.39 -8.25
N LEU A 20 17.67 -17.62 -8.61
CA LEU A 20 16.76 -17.03 -7.65
C LEU A 20 16.27 -18.21 -6.81
N ALA A 21 16.65 -18.21 -5.53
CA ALA A 21 16.01 -19.08 -4.56
C ALA A 21 14.50 -18.91 -4.75
N GLU A 22 13.76 -20.01 -4.86
CA GLU A 22 12.31 -19.98 -4.87
C GLU A 22 11.89 -19.28 -3.56
N GLU A 23 11.58 -17.98 -3.64
CA GLU A 23 11.03 -17.24 -2.52
C GLU A 23 9.72 -17.94 -2.17
N LYS A 24 9.74 -18.66 -1.06
CA LYS A 24 8.58 -19.38 -0.55
C LYS A 24 7.51 -18.33 -0.29
N LYS A 25 6.52 -18.26 -1.18
CA LYS A 25 5.43 -17.28 -1.07
C LYS A 25 4.81 -17.43 0.33
N PRO A 26 4.74 -16.35 1.12
CA PRO A 26 4.27 -16.46 2.50
C PRO A 26 2.86 -17.03 2.53
N HIS A 27 2.59 -17.88 3.53
CA HIS A 27 1.23 -18.37 3.73
C HIS A 27 0.35 -17.19 4.16
N ILE A 28 -0.57 -16.79 3.29
CA ILE A 28 -1.57 -15.76 3.58
C ILE A 28 -2.77 -16.45 4.22
N PRO A 29 -3.18 -16.07 5.44
CA PRO A 29 -4.38 -16.62 6.07
C PRO A 29 -5.64 -16.34 5.24
N ASP A 30 -6.60 -17.27 5.22
CA ASP A 30 -7.84 -17.18 4.42
C ASP A 30 -8.70 -15.93 4.66
N HIS A 31 -8.52 -15.25 5.79
CA HIS A 31 -9.26 -14.06 6.19
C HIS A 31 -8.50 -12.75 5.90
N MET A 32 -7.37 -12.84 5.22
CA MET A 32 -6.55 -11.71 4.77
C MET A 32 -6.57 -11.62 3.25
N PHE A 33 -6.69 -10.41 2.72
CA PHE A 33 -6.54 -10.14 1.29
C PHE A 33 -5.31 -9.28 1.07
N ASP A 34 -4.49 -9.68 0.10
CA ASP A 34 -3.26 -8.99 -0.30
C ASP A 34 -3.61 -7.78 -1.19
N LEU A 35 -3.06 -6.61 -0.85
CA LEU A 35 -3.18 -5.37 -1.61
C LEU A 35 -1.87 -5.00 -2.35
N GLY A 36 -0.84 -5.85 -2.26
CA GLY A 36 0.50 -5.60 -2.80
C GLY A 36 1.43 -4.91 -1.79
N ASP A 37 2.74 -4.99 -2.06
CA ASP A 37 3.81 -4.35 -1.26
C ASP A 37 3.76 -4.64 0.24
N GLY A 38 3.35 -5.85 0.60
CA GLY A 38 3.23 -6.27 2.00
C GLY A 38 2.06 -5.62 2.74
N VAL A 39 1.14 -4.95 2.04
CA VAL A 39 -0.07 -4.39 2.64
C VAL A 39 -1.22 -5.35 2.46
N PHE A 40 -1.95 -5.58 3.55
CA PHE A 40 -3.08 -6.49 3.58
C PHE A 40 -4.33 -5.78 4.05
N ILE A 41 -5.49 -6.41 3.85
CA ILE A 41 -6.75 -6.03 4.48
C ILE A 41 -7.36 -7.23 5.18
N MET A 42 -7.87 -7.00 6.40
CA MET A 42 -8.57 -8.02 7.17
C MET A 42 -9.71 -7.41 7.98
N VAL A 43 -10.75 -8.19 8.23
CA VAL A 43 -11.88 -7.79 9.07
C VAL A 43 -11.81 -8.57 10.37
N ASN A 44 -11.81 -7.86 11.49
CA ASN A 44 -11.79 -8.48 12.81
C ASN A 44 -12.96 -7.94 13.66
N THR A 45 -13.58 -8.80 14.44
CA THR A 45 -14.60 -8.43 15.43
C THR A 45 -14.10 -8.79 16.82
N PHE A 46 -13.81 -7.77 17.63
CA PHE A 46 -13.36 -7.95 19.01
C PHE A 46 -14.27 -7.17 19.94
N LEU A 47 -14.74 -7.81 21.02
CA LEU A 47 -15.67 -7.19 22.00
C LEU A 47 -16.89 -6.51 21.34
N LYS A 48 -17.53 -7.21 20.37
CA LYS A 48 -18.66 -6.69 19.57
C LYS A 48 -18.33 -5.44 18.73
N GLN A 49 -17.06 -5.07 18.60
CA GLN A 49 -16.61 -4.01 17.71
C GLN A 49 -15.93 -4.62 16.48
N THR A 50 -16.60 -4.53 15.34
CA THR A 50 -16.01 -4.88 14.05
C THR A 50 -15.13 -3.74 13.55
N ARG A 51 -13.94 -4.08 13.06
CA ARG A 51 -12.99 -3.15 12.47
C ARG A 51 -12.38 -3.77 11.22
N VAL A 52 -12.16 -2.92 10.23
CA VAL A 52 -11.39 -3.24 9.03
C VAL A 52 -9.97 -2.74 9.28
N HIS A 53 -9.00 -3.65 9.23
CA HIS A 53 -7.59 -3.36 9.44
C HIS A 53 -6.87 -3.41 8.10
N ILE A 54 -6.05 -2.40 7.84
CA ILE A 54 -5.14 -2.32 6.71
C ILE A 54 -3.71 -2.23 7.27
N PRO A 55 -3.11 -3.37 7.66
CA PRO A 55 -1.73 -3.40 8.16
C PRO A 55 -0.70 -3.52 7.03
N VAL A 56 0.46 -2.90 7.24
CA VAL A 56 1.70 -3.29 6.56
C VAL A 56 2.29 -4.46 7.34
N CYS A 57 2.58 -5.56 6.64
CA CYS A 57 3.14 -6.79 7.19
C CYS A 57 4.56 -7.01 6.68
N THR A 58 5.35 -7.71 7.49
CA THR A 58 6.67 -8.24 7.12
C THR A 58 6.66 -9.75 7.27
N ILE A 59 7.54 -10.43 6.55
CA ILE A 59 7.74 -11.86 6.72
C ILE A 59 8.83 -12.05 7.77
N ASP A 60 8.58 -12.89 8.78
CA ASP A 60 9.59 -13.23 9.78
C ASP A 60 10.53 -14.36 9.32
N GLU A 61 11.48 -14.72 10.19
CA GLU A 61 12.48 -15.77 9.93
C GLU A 61 11.85 -17.15 9.65
N ASN A 62 10.62 -17.37 10.12
CA ASN A 62 9.87 -18.61 9.94
C ASN A 62 9.02 -18.60 8.66
N GLY A 63 9.00 -17.49 7.92
CA GLY A 63 8.16 -17.32 6.74
C GLY A 63 6.70 -16.92 7.06
N GLU A 64 6.42 -16.47 8.29
CA GLU A 64 5.08 -16.05 8.70
C GLU A 64 4.87 -14.55 8.54
N LEU A 65 3.63 -14.15 8.21
CA LEU A 65 3.25 -12.74 8.08
C LEU A 65 3.03 -12.11 9.46
N GLN A 66 3.86 -11.12 9.78
CA GLN A 66 3.77 -10.35 11.02
C GLN A 66 3.34 -8.90 10.73
N PRO A 67 2.19 -8.43 11.27
CA PRO A 67 1.77 -7.05 11.10
C PRO A 67 2.68 -6.09 11.87
N THR A 68 3.12 -5.03 11.19
CA THR A 68 3.94 -3.97 11.79
C THR A 68 3.10 -2.98 12.60
N LYS A 69 3.77 -1.97 13.18
CA LYS A 69 3.09 -0.82 13.81
C LYS A 69 2.39 0.09 12.79
N ALA A 70 2.81 0.05 11.51
CA ALA A 70 2.19 0.82 10.44
C ALA A 70 0.88 0.15 10.02
N ARG A 71 -0.22 0.63 10.60
CA ARG A 71 -1.56 0.08 10.31
C ARG A 71 -2.63 1.14 10.43
N VAL A 72 -3.64 1.04 9.59
CA VAL A 72 -4.88 1.80 9.72
C VAL A 72 -5.99 0.85 10.17
N SER A 73 -6.77 1.26 11.19
CA SER A 73 -7.91 0.48 11.68
C SER A 73 -9.17 1.33 11.64
N LEU A 74 -10.08 0.96 10.75
CA LEU A 74 -11.29 1.71 10.43
C LEU A 74 -12.52 1.01 10.99
N LYS A 75 -13.50 1.81 11.43
CA LYS A 75 -14.86 1.31 11.64
C LYS A 75 -15.50 1.03 10.27
N PRO A 76 -16.45 0.08 10.14
CA PRO A 76 -17.07 -0.26 8.87
C PRO A 76 -17.67 0.96 8.13
N ASP A 77 -18.30 1.89 8.85
CA ASP A 77 -18.86 3.12 8.28
C ASP A 77 -17.80 4.05 7.66
N VAL A 78 -16.60 4.07 8.25
CA VAL A 78 -15.46 4.85 7.74
C VAL A 78 -14.81 4.13 6.56
N TYR A 79 -14.68 2.80 6.63
CA TYR A 79 -14.15 2.00 5.54
C TYR A 79 -15.01 2.10 4.28
N TYR A 80 -16.33 2.06 4.42
CA TYR A 80 -17.24 2.23 3.29
C TYR A 80 -17.07 3.61 2.62
N ALA A 81 -16.99 4.67 3.42
CA ALA A 81 -16.71 6.01 2.90
C ALA A 81 -15.31 6.11 2.26
N PHE A 82 -14.33 5.43 2.84
CA PHE A 82 -12.96 5.34 2.33
C PHE A 82 -12.95 4.68 0.96
N HIS A 83 -13.57 3.52 0.81
CA HIS A 83 -13.64 2.77 -0.44
C HIS A 83 -14.28 3.60 -1.56
N ASN A 84 -15.44 4.21 -1.29
CA ASN A 84 -16.14 5.01 -2.30
C ASN A 84 -15.32 6.23 -2.77
N LYS A 85 -14.67 6.92 -1.83
CA LYS A 85 -13.83 8.07 -2.16
C LYS A 85 -12.52 7.65 -2.82
N LEU A 86 -11.96 6.53 -2.40
CA LEU A 86 -10.78 5.94 -3.02
C LEU A 86 -11.05 5.67 -4.50
N CYS A 87 -12.12 4.94 -4.83
CA CYS A 87 -12.50 4.66 -6.22
C CYS A 87 -12.64 5.93 -7.06
N ALA A 88 -13.23 6.99 -6.52
CA ALA A 88 -13.33 8.28 -7.20
C ALA A 88 -11.98 9.00 -7.35
N PHE A 89 -11.04 8.75 -6.44
CA PHE A 89 -9.73 9.40 -6.38
C PHE A 89 -8.66 8.71 -7.24
N MET A 90 -8.87 7.44 -7.63
CA MET A 90 -7.90 6.67 -8.43
C MET A 90 -7.52 7.35 -9.75
N GLY A 91 -8.43 8.13 -10.34
CA GLY A 91 -8.17 8.90 -11.57
C GLY A 91 -7.54 10.29 -11.33
N CYS A 92 -7.12 10.62 -10.12
CA CYS A 92 -6.50 11.89 -9.81
C CYS A 92 -4.99 11.87 -10.13
N GLU A 93 -4.58 12.72 -11.07
CA GLU A 93 -3.18 12.89 -11.48
C GLU A 93 -2.47 14.03 -10.74
N ASP A 94 -3.20 14.88 -10.02
CA ASP A 94 -2.62 15.99 -9.26
C ASP A 94 -1.82 15.45 -8.05
N PRO A 95 -0.49 15.64 -8.01
CA PRO A 95 0.38 15.07 -6.98
C PRO A 95 0.12 15.68 -5.59
N ASP A 96 -0.47 16.87 -5.51
CA ASP A 96 -0.77 17.55 -4.24
C ASP A 96 -2.22 17.32 -3.79
N ALA A 97 -3.01 16.58 -4.58
CA ALA A 97 -4.39 16.29 -4.23
C ALA A 97 -4.47 15.38 -3.00
N PHE A 98 -5.41 15.72 -2.13
CA PHE A 98 -5.81 14.89 -1.01
C PHE A 98 -7.31 14.95 -0.81
N ILE A 99 -7.85 13.88 -0.25
CA ILE A 99 -9.26 13.79 0.11
C ILE A 99 -9.40 13.41 1.58
N VAL A 100 -10.19 14.21 2.29
CA VAL A 100 -10.63 13.88 3.64
C VAL A 100 -11.81 12.95 3.51
N VAL A 101 -11.71 11.74 4.06
CA VAL A 101 -12.75 10.71 3.97
C VAL A 101 -13.85 10.97 4.99
N LYS A 102 -13.58 10.60 6.25
CA LYS A 102 -14.48 10.70 7.41
C LYS A 102 -13.66 10.42 8.68
N LYS A 103 -14.04 11.02 9.81
CA LYS A 103 -13.38 10.83 11.12
C LYS A 103 -11.86 10.96 11.01
N ASN A 104 -11.40 12.04 10.37
CA ASN A 104 -9.99 12.41 10.29
C ASN A 104 -9.10 11.41 9.53
N VAL A 105 -9.65 10.58 8.65
CA VAL A 105 -8.86 9.75 7.71
C VAL A 105 -8.69 10.54 6.42
N CYS A 106 -7.44 10.65 5.95
CA CYS A 106 -7.08 11.35 4.73
C CYS A 106 -6.37 10.39 3.76
N ILE A 107 -6.63 10.55 2.47
CA ILE A 107 -5.91 9.89 1.37
C ILE A 107 -5.16 10.98 0.61
N PHE A 108 -3.87 10.76 0.37
CA PHE A 108 -3.00 11.66 -0.38
C PHE A 108 -2.55 10.96 -1.65
N ASN A 109 -2.52 11.69 -2.76
CA ASN A 109 -1.73 11.27 -3.90
C ASN A 109 -0.26 11.38 -3.51
N GLN A 110 0.54 10.36 -3.77
CA GLN A 110 1.97 10.41 -3.43
C GLN A 110 2.83 10.42 -4.69
N ASN A 111 2.37 9.74 -5.75
CA ASN A 111 3.01 9.60 -7.04
C ASN A 111 2.00 8.95 -8.01
N GLU A 112 2.36 8.82 -9.29
CA GLU A 112 1.45 8.37 -10.37
C GLU A 112 0.65 7.11 -9.98
N ASN A 113 1.29 6.13 -9.33
CA ASN A 113 0.69 4.84 -9.01
C ASN A 113 0.54 4.54 -7.51
N CYS A 114 0.77 5.49 -6.61
CA CYS A 114 0.62 5.23 -5.18
C CYS A 114 -0.19 6.30 -4.47
N ILE A 115 -0.96 5.84 -3.49
CA ILE A 115 -1.67 6.70 -2.56
C ILE A 115 -1.18 6.43 -1.14
N SER A 116 -1.31 7.40 -0.25
CA SER A 116 -1.07 7.18 1.17
C SER A 116 -2.27 7.49 2.02
N ILE A 117 -2.49 6.64 3.01
CA ILE A 117 -3.53 6.77 4.02
C ILE A 117 -2.87 7.26 5.30
N GLN A 118 -3.38 8.37 5.84
CA GLN A 118 -2.96 8.90 7.13
C GLN A 118 -4.16 9.32 7.97
N ARG A 119 -3.93 9.40 9.28
CA ARG A 119 -4.94 9.87 10.23
C ARG A 119 -4.53 11.21 10.79
N LEU A 120 -5.43 12.17 10.70
CA LEU A 120 -5.37 13.42 11.43
C LEU A 120 -5.85 13.18 12.86
N PHE A 121 -5.21 13.82 13.82
CA PHE A 121 -5.68 13.86 15.20
C PHE A 121 -5.66 15.29 15.70
N GLU A 122 -6.63 15.61 16.55
CA GLU A 122 -6.72 16.89 17.23
C GLU A 122 -5.87 16.81 18.50
N ARG A 123 -4.95 17.77 18.64
CA ARG A 123 -4.10 17.95 19.81
C ARG A 123 -4.89 18.65 20.91
N LYS A 124 -4.35 18.63 22.13
CA LYS A 124 -4.99 19.29 23.29
C LYS A 124 -5.13 20.81 23.13
N ASP A 125 -4.26 21.42 22.32
CA ASP A 125 -4.29 22.84 21.97
C ASP A 125 -5.26 23.14 20.81
N MET A 126 -6.14 22.19 20.45
CA MET A 126 -7.10 22.27 19.34
C MET A 126 -6.45 22.39 17.96
N THR A 127 -5.13 22.18 17.85
CA THR A 127 -4.47 22.11 16.54
C THR A 127 -4.54 20.70 15.96
N PHE A 128 -4.52 20.58 14.64
CA PHE A 128 -4.54 19.29 13.98
C PHE A 128 -3.14 18.87 13.53
N SER A 129 -2.81 17.59 13.68
CA SER A 129 -1.59 17.02 13.13
C SER A 129 -1.80 15.60 12.65
N PHE A 130 -0.97 15.17 11.70
CA PHE A 130 -0.99 13.79 11.23
C PHE A 130 -0.32 12.87 12.25
N LEU A 131 -0.89 11.67 12.42
CA LEU A 131 -0.20 10.58 13.07
C LEU A 131 1.03 10.20 12.22
N PRO A 132 2.13 9.78 12.85
CA PRO A 132 3.32 9.33 12.13
C PRO A 132 3.08 8.04 11.32
N VAL A 133 1.93 7.37 11.55
CA VAL A 133 1.56 6.16 10.84
C VAL A 133 1.02 6.52 9.46
N LYS A 134 1.76 6.09 8.44
CA LYS A 134 1.43 6.19 7.02
C LYS A 134 1.37 4.79 6.43
N VAL A 135 0.29 4.48 5.72
CA VAL A 135 0.16 3.25 4.92
C VAL A 135 0.10 3.67 3.46
N VAL A 136 0.93 3.07 2.61
CA VAL A 136 0.98 3.35 1.18
C VAL A 136 0.30 2.19 0.46
N LEU A 137 -0.60 2.50 -0.48
CA LEU A 137 -1.23 1.51 -1.35
C LEU A 137 -0.86 1.82 -2.79
N ASN A 138 -0.70 0.77 -3.59
CA ASN A 138 -0.62 0.91 -5.04
C ASN A 138 -2.02 1.14 -5.62
N LYS A 139 -2.07 1.99 -6.65
CA LYS A 139 -3.23 2.22 -7.50
C LYS A 139 -3.41 1.05 -8.47
#